data_AF-A0A1H0E5A0-F1
#
_entry.id   AF-A0A1H0E5A0-F1
#
_cell.length_a   1.000
_cell.length_b   1.000
_cell.length_c   1.000
_cell.angle_alpha   90.00
_cell.angle_beta   90.00
_cell.angle_gamma   90.00
#
_symmetry.space_group_name_H-M   'P 1'
#
loop_
_entity.id
_entity.type
_entity.pdbx_description
1 polymer ?
#
loop_
_entity_poly.entity_id
_entity_poly.type
_entity_poly.pdbx_seq_one_letter_code
_entity_poly.pdbx_strand_id
1 'polypeptide(L)'
;MDNIRFSTDMISNRVFKVRGVNMEIVFSVLFTAGFGFVLYKMGGFGRNYIVLELEDRFYEVNAHREAVIQELQKQNREVEAVSLRTLRIDGKEYILTEKTINESGVPVQRTILKPDIARD
;
A
#
# COMPACT_ATOMS: atom_id res chain seq x y z
N MET A 1 56.90 -25.49 -41.60
CA MET A 1 56.67 -24.48 -40.55
C MET A 1 55.16 -24.41 -40.38
N ASP A 2 54.64 -25.24 -39.48
CA ASP A 2 53.20 -25.46 -39.38
C ASP A 2 52.65 -24.61 -38.24
N ASN A 3 51.85 -23.60 -38.62
CA ASN A 3 51.16 -22.73 -37.68
C ASN A 3 49.95 -23.47 -37.10
N ILE A 4 50.01 -23.72 -35.79
CA ILE A 4 48.97 -24.34 -34.98
C ILE A 4 47.73 -23.42 -34.99
N ARG A 5 46.66 -23.87 -35.66
CA ARG A 5 45.32 -23.27 -35.53
C ARG A 5 44.77 -23.65 -34.16
N PHE A 6 44.70 -22.71 -33.24
CA PHE A 6 43.95 -22.88 -31.99
C PHE A 6 42.45 -23.01 -32.34
N SER A 7 41.92 -24.22 -32.19
CA SER A 7 40.49 -24.52 -32.34
C SER A 7 39.73 -23.81 -31.22
N THR A 8 38.90 -22.86 -31.62
CA THR A 8 37.98 -22.10 -30.78
C THR A 8 36.69 -22.88 -30.47
N ASP A 9 36.77 -24.22 -30.38
CA ASP A 9 35.59 -25.08 -30.19
C ASP A 9 35.49 -25.67 -28.77
N MET A 10 36.30 -25.18 -27.83
CA MET A 10 36.32 -25.65 -26.44
C MET A 10 35.50 -24.81 -25.45
N ILE A 11 34.54 -24.00 -25.92
CA ILE A 11 33.55 -23.31 -25.07
C ILE A 11 32.14 -23.78 -25.45
N SER A 12 31.95 -25.09 -25.58
CA SER A 12 30.62 -25.69 -25.77
C SER A 12 30.10 -26.23 -24.44
N ASN A 13 29.08 -25.54 -23.92
CA ASN A 13 28.00 -26.09 -23.11
C ASN A 13 28.38 -27.05 -21.97
N ARG A 14 29.05 -26.54 -20.94
CA ARG A 14 28.82 -27.04 -19.58
C ARG A 14 27.70 -26.23 -18.92
N VAL A 15 26.48 -26.46 -19.41
CA VAL A 15 25.26 -26.14 -18.67
C VAL A 15 25.32 -26.97 -17.39
N PHE A 16 25.53 -26.31 -16.26
CA PHE A 16 25.54 -26.93 -14.93
C PHE A 16 24.16 -27.54 -14.65
N LYS A 17 23.99 -28.82 -14.99
CA LYS A 17 22.83 -29.61 -14.59
C LYS A 17 22.97 -29.96 -13.11
N VAL A 18 22.46 -29.10 -12.23
CA VAL A 18 22.33 -29.39 -10.80
C VAL A 18 21.19 -30.40 -10.64
N ARG A 19 21.54 -31.65 -10.32
CA ARG A 19 20.69 -32.77 -9.86
C ARG A 19 19.18 -32.61 -10.09
N GLY A 20 18.67 -33.22 -11.16
CA GLY A 20 17.25 -33.58 -11.31
C GLY A 20 16.23 -32.45 -11.46
N VAL A 21 16.61 -31.19 -11.28
CA VAL A 21 15.71 -30.03 -11.38
C VAL A 21 16.14 -29.18 -12.56
N ASN A 22 15.18 -28.87 -13.44
CA ASN A 22 15.43 -27.99 -14.57
C ASN A 22 15.75 -26.59 -14.03
N MET A 23 16.92 -26.07 -14.37
CA MET A 23 17.41 -24.79 -13.88
C MET A 23 16.46 -23.63 -14.22
N GLU A 24 15.71 -23.74 -15.32
CA GLU A 24 14.63 -22.82 -15.69
C GLU A 24 13.51 -22.76 -14.65
N ILE A 25 13.16 -23.89 -14.01
CA ILE A 25 12.15 -23.93 -12.94
C ILE A 25 12.65 -23.19 -11.71
N VAL A 26 13.94 -23.34 -11.39
CA VAL A 26 14.56 -22.62 -10.26
C VAL A 26 14.49 -21.11 -10.49
N PHE A 27 14.84 -20.65 -11.69
CA PHE A 27 14.72 -19.24 -12.05
C PHE A 27 13.27 -18.76 -12.04
N SER A 28 12.33 -19.55 -12.55
CA SER A 28 10.90 -19.23 -12.52
C SER A 28 10.39 -19.04 -11.08
N VAL A 29 10.68 -19.98 -10.18
CA VAL A 29 10.23 -19.91 -8.78
C VAL A 29 10.83 -18.69 -8.06
N LEU A 30 12.12 -18.42 -8.27
CA LEU A 30 12.78 -17.24 -7.71
C LEU A 30 12.20 -15.93 -8.25
N PHE A 31 11.86 -15.89 -9.54
CA PHE A 31 11.27 -14.71 -10.17
C PHE A 31 9.85 -14.47 -9.67
N THR A 32 9.01 -15.50 -9.58
CA THR A 32 7.64 -15.35 -9.08
C THR A 32 7.60 -14.97 -7.60
N ALA A 33 8.46 -15.54 -6.76
CA ALA A 33 8.55 -15.19 -5.35
C ALA A 33 9.08 -13.76 -5.15
N GLY A 34 10.14 -13.37 -5.87
CA GLY A 34 10.70 -12.02 -5.79
C GLY A 34 9.75 -10.96 -6.35
N PHE A 35 9.16 -11.21 -7.51
CA PHE A 35 8.21 -10.30 -8.16
C PHE A 35 6.91 -10.17 -7.37
N GLY A 36 6.38 -11.27 -6.83
CA GLY A 36 5.22 -11.26 -5.94
C GLY A 36 5.45 -10.42 -4.68
N PHE A 37 6.64 -10.48 -4.09
CA PHE A 37 7.01 -9.64 -2.94
C PHE A 37 7.12 -8.14 -3.31
N VAL A 38 7.68 -7.82 -4.47
CA VAL A 38 7.74 -6.45 -4.98
C VAL A 38 6.34 -5.88 -5.23
N LEU A 39 5.45 -6.66 -5.88
CA LEU A 39 4.06 -6.26 -6.10
C LEU A 39 3.29 -6.07 -4.78
N TYR A 40 3.46 -6.98 -3.82
CA TYR A 40 2.87 -6.86 -2.48
C TYR A 40 3.31 -5.56 -1.77
N LYS A 41 4.58 -5.19 -1.87
CA LYS A 41 5.10 -3.94 -1.30
C LYS A 41 4.66 -2.68 -2.06
N MET A 42 4.52 -2.73 -3.39
CA MET A 42 4.07 -1.59 -4.20
C MET A 42 2.56 -1.33 -4.12
N GLY A 43 1.75 -2.31 -3.70
CA GLY A 43 0.29 -2.20 -3.57
C GLY A 43 -0.23 -1.19 -2.53
N GLY A 44 0.58 -0.26 -2.03
CA GLY A 44 0.08 0.92 -1.32
C GLY A 44 -0.30 0.72 0.15
N PHE A 45 0.06 -0.40 0.79
CA PHE A 45 -0.19 -0.69 2.21
C PHE A 45 0.38 0.35 3.21
N GLY A 46 1.19 1.32 2.75
CA GLY A 46 1.87 2.30 3.59
C GLY A 46 1.25 3.71 3.64
N ARG A 47 0.25 4.04 2.82
CA ARG A 47 -0.36 5.39 2.83
C ARG A 47 -1.87 5.28 3.06
N ASN A 48 -2.25 4.76 4.23
CA ASN A 48 -3.63 4.47 4.60
C ASN A 48 -4.45 5.73 4.96
N TYR A 49 -4.36 6.82 4.19
CA TYR A 49 -5.24 7.96 4.40
C TYR A 49 -6.68 7.54 4.05
N ILE A 50 -7.61 7.74 4.97
CA ILE A 50 -9.03 7.54 4.69
C ILE A 50 -9.62 8.91 4.40
N VAL A 51 -10.18 9.07 3.21
CA VAL A 51 -10.82 10.32 2.78
C VAL A 51 -12.32 10.08 2.77
N LEU A 52 -13.05 10.91 3.51
CA LEU A 52 -14.50 10.86 3.61
C LEU A 52 -15.04 12.23 3.20
N GLU A 53 -16.12 12.21 2.44
CA GLU A 53 -16.89 13.41 2.11
C GLU A 53 -18.19 13.33 2.89
N LEU A 54 -18.43 14.35 3.71
CA LEU A 54 -19.68 14.46 4.45
C LEU A 54 -20.63 15.31 3.60
N GLU A 55 -21.88 14.88 3.50
CA GLU A 55 -22.92 15.63 2.79
C GLU A 55 -23.21 16.97 3.49
N ASP A 56 -23.16 16.96 4.82
CA ASP A 56 -23.42 18.12 5.67
C ASP A 56 -22.15 18.78 6.19
N ARG A 57 -22.24 20.09 6.45
CA ARG A 57 -21.16 20.88 7.05
C ARG A 57 -21.30 20.94 8.56
N PHE A 58 -20.24 20.53 9.25
CA PHE A 58 -20.19 20.51 10.70
C PHE A 58 -19.21 21.58 11.20
N TYR A 59 -19.72 22.50 12.01
CA TYR A 59 -18.92 23.57 12.65
C TYR A 59 -18.42 23.17 14.04
N GLU A 60 -19.11 22.23 14.68
CA GLU A 60 -18.72 21.70 15.98
C GLU A 60 -17.93 20.40 15.80
N VAL A 61 -16.76 20.33 16.45
CA VAL A 61 -15.84 19.19 16.36
C VAL A 61 -16.50 17.88 16.85
N ASN A 62 -17.37 17.94 17.86
CA ASN A 62 -18.08 16.76 18.36
C ASN A 62 -19.06 16.21 17.32
N ALA A 63 -19.92 17.07 16.77
CA ALA A 63 -20.90 16.69 15.75
C ALA A 63 -20.21 16.18 14.48
N HIS A 64 -19.10 16.82 14.09
CA HIS A 64 -18.28 16.37 12.97
C HIS A 64 -17.70 14.96 13.19
N ARG A 65 -17.13 14.71 14.38
CA ARG A 65 -16.59 13.39 14.74
C ARG A 65 -17.67 12.32 14.74
N GLU A 66 -18.85 12.59 15.30
CA GLU A 66 -19.96 11.64 15.33
C GLU A 66 -20.44 11.29 13.92
N ALA A 67 -20.57 12.27 13.03
CA ALA A 67 -20.91 12.04 11.63
C ALA A 67 -19.87 11.15 10.94
N VAL A 68 -18.58 11.38 11.19
CA VAL A 68 -17.48 10.54 10.65
C VAL A 68 -17.55 9.12 11.17
N ILE A 69 -17.84 8.92 12.46
CA ILE A 69 -18.01 7.58 13.06
C ILE A 69 -19.18 6.85 12.39
N GLN A 70 -20.33 7.52 12.25
CA GLN A 70 -21.49 6.91 11.61
C GLN A 70 -21.18 6.50 10.17
N GLU A 71 -20.49 7.34 9.41
CA GLU A 71 -20.14 7.04 8.03
C GLU A 71 -19.17 5.86 7.92
N LEU A 72 -18.18 5.78 8.82
CA LEU A 72 -17.27 4.63 8.89
C LEU A 72 -17.99 3.34 9.32
N GLN A 73 -18.96 3.43 10.22
CA GLN A 73 -19.78 2.29 10.65
C GLN A 73 -20.67 1.76 9.50
N LYS A 74 -21.24 2.64 8.66
CA LYS A 74 -21.95 2.22 7.43
C LYS A 74 -21.05 1.44 6.47
N GLN A 75 -19.75 1.75 6.48
CA GLN A 75 -18.74 1.03 5.70
C GLN A 75 -18.25 -0.26 6.39
N ASN A 76 -18.91 -0.70 7.48
CA ASN A 76 -18.53 -1.87 8.29
C ASN A 76 -17.10 -1.80 8.86
N ARG A 77 -16.61 -0.59 9.15
CA ARG A 77 -15.31 -0.39 9.81
C ARG A 77 -15.50 -0.38 11.32
N GLU A 78 -14.57 -0.97 12.05
CA GLU A 78 -14.57 -0.90 13.51
C GLU A 78 -13.96 0.44 13.94
N VAL A 79 -14.69 1.24 14.73
CA VAL A 79 -14.27 2.60 15.10
C VAL A 79 -14.43 2.83 16.59
N GLU A 80 -13.36 3.31 17.22
CA GLU A 80 -13.34 3.75 18.61
C GLU A 80 -12.91 5.22 18.71
N ALA A 81 -13.62 6.00 19.52
CA ALA A 81 -13.26 7.38 19.81
C ALA A 81 -12.18 7.42 20.90
N VAL A 82 -10.92 7.68 20.51
CA VAL A 82 -9.80 7.83 21.44
C VAL A 82 -9.74 9.25 22.02
N SER A 83 -10.03 10.26 21.19
CA SER A 83 -10.06 11.67 21.61
C SER A 83 -11.04 12.51 20.78
N LEU A 84 -11.04 13.83 20.97
CA LEU A 84 -11.81 14.77 20.14
C LEU A 84 -11.41 14.76 18.66
N ARG A 85 -10.13 14.50 18.36
CA ARG A 85 -9.59 14.50 16.99
C ARG A 85 -8.88 13.20 16.61
N THR A 86 -8.87 12.21 17.49
CA THR A 86 -8.22 10.92 17.25
C THR A 86 -9.26 9.81 17.27
N LEU A 87 -9.29 9.03 16.20
CA LEU A 87 -10.12 7.84 16.05
C LEU A 87 -9.23 6.62 15.88
N ARG A 88 -9.56 5.52 16.52
CA ARG A 88 -8.96 4.22 16.23
C ARG A 88 -9.88 3.48 15.28
N ILE A 89 -9.40 3.17 14.08
CA ILE A 89 -10.15 2.52 13.01
C ILE A 89 -9.44 1.21 12.67
N ASP A 90 -10.13 0.08 12.81
CA ASP A 90 -9.60 -1.28 12.63
C ASP A 90 -8.26 -1.49 13.37
N GLY A 91 -8.19 -1.01 14.62
CA GLY A 91 -7.00 -1.11 15.47
C GLY A 91 -5.87 -0.12 15.18
N LYS A 92 -6.00 0.78 14.18
CA LYS A 92 -5.00 1.82 13.86
C LYS A 92 -5.47 3.21 14.25
N GLU A 93 -4.60 4.04 14.81
CA GLU A 93 -4.95 5.42 15.16
C GLU A 93 -4.88 6.38 13.97
N TYR A 94 -5.86 7.27 13.91
CA TYR A 94 -6.04 8.26 12.86
C TYR A 94 -6.37 9.62 13.46
N ILE A 95 -5.70 10.65 12.95
CA ILE A 95 -5.98 12.05 13.26
C ILE A 95 -6.98 12.59 12.24
N LEU A 96 -8.12 13.03 12.76
CA LEU A 96 -9.18 13.72 12.07
C LEU A 96 -8.69 15.11 11.64
N THR A 97 -8.58 15.31 10.33
CA THR A 97 -8.24 16.60 9.72
C THR A 97 -9.33 17.01 8.75
N GLU A 98 -9.81 18.24 8.88
CA GLU A 98 -10.80 18.80 7.96
C GLU A 98 -10.11 19.59 6.84
N LYS A 99 -10.64 19.51 5.63
CA LYS A 99 -10.24 20.35 4.50
C LYS A 99 -11.48 20.81 3.74
N THR A 100 -11.63 22.11 3.56
CA THR A 100 -12.63 22.65 2.63
C THR A 100 -12.07 22.59 1.22
N ILE A 101 -12.84 22.03 0.30
CA ILE A 101 -12.56 22.01 -1.13
C ILE A 101 -13.70 22.73 -1.85
N ASN A 102 -13.36 23.40 -2.95
CA ASN A 102 -14.37 23.98 -3.83
C ASN A 102 -14.54 23.03 -5.01
N GLU A 103 -15.67 22.31 -5.04
CA GLU A 103 -16.04 21.48 -6.19
C GLU A 103 -17.19 22.15 -6.93
N SER A 104 -16.96 22.52 -8.19
CA SER A 104 -17.96 23.15 -9.06
C SER A 104 -18.63 24.42 -8.48
N GLY A 105 -17.90 25.20 -7.68
CA GLY A 105 -18.42 26.41 -7.03
C GLY A 105 -19.21 26.15 -5.74
N VAL A 106 -19.35 24.89 -5.32
CA VAL A 106 -19.94 24.50 -4.03
C VAL A 106 -18.82 24.17 -3.03
N PRO A 107 -18.79 24.81 -1.85
CA PRO A 107 -17.83 24.47 -0.81
C PRO A 107 -18.24 23.15 -0.13
N VAL A 108 -17.40 22.12 -0.26
CA VAL A 108 -17.60 20.80 0.35
C VAL A 108 -16.57 20.58 1.46
N GLN A 109 -17.01 20.06 2.61
CA GLN A 109 -16.14 19.69 3.73
C GLN A 109 -15.66 18.25 3.53
N ARG A 110 -14.36 18.09 3.24
CA ARG A 110 -13.71 16.79 3.11
C ARG A 110 -12.98 16.47 4.41
N THR A 111 -13.26 15.30 4.97
CA THR A 111 -12.56 14.76 6.13
C THR A 111 -11.41 13.87 5.66
N ILE A 112 -10.22 14.13 6.18
CA ILE A 112 -9.01 13.37 5.92
C ILE A 112 -8.55 12.77 7.24
N LEU A 113 -8.62 11.46 7.34
CA LEU A 113 -8.08 10.68 8.45
C LEU A 113 -6.63 10.32 8.12
N LYS A 114 -5.71 10.97 8.81
CA LYS A 114 -4.27 10.74 8.64
C LYS A 114 -3.83 9.69 9.65
N PRO A 115 -3.18 8.58 9.24
CA PRO A 115 -2.67 7.63 10.21
C PRO A 115 -1.70 8.36 11.14
N ASP A 116 -1.91 8.19 12.45
CA ASP A 116 -0.95 8.66 13.45
C ASP A 116 0.23 7.69 13.44
N ILE A 117 1.12 7.91 12.47
CA ILE A 117 2.42 7.27 12.46
C ILE A 117 3.19 7.98 13.56
N ALA A 118 3.01 7.52 14.80
CA ALA A 118 4.04 7.72 15.81
C ALA A 118 5.35 7.37 15.11
N ARG A 119 6.29 8.32 15.10
CA ARG A 119 7.61 8.13 14.49
C ARG A 119 8.27 6.94 15.16
N ASP A 120 8.15 5.77 14.56
CA ASP A 120 9.05 4.63 14.79
C ASP A 120 10.44 4.97 14.22
#